data_AF-A0A8S3AZ28-F1
#
_entry.id   AF-A0A8S3AZ28-F1
#
_cell.length_a   1.000
_cell.length_b   1.000
_cell.length_c   1.000
_cell.angle_alpha   90.00
_cell.angle_beta   90.00
_cell.angle_gamma   90.00
#
_symmetry.space_group_name_H-M   'P 1'
#
loop_
_entity.id
_entity.type
_entity.pdbx_description
1 polymer ?
#
loop_
_entity_poly.entity_id
_entity_poly.type
_entity_poly.pdbx_seq_one_letter_code
_entity_poly.pdbx_strand_id
1 'polypeptide(L)' 'LDIVHRDVKLDNILMTNYPDQSVTLKLADFGLALCLSDQTPIVAAHGDNLCGTPMYMAPEVIQN' A
#
# COMPACT_ATOMS: atom_id res chain seq x y z
N LEU A 1 4.87 12.82 -4.96
CA LEU A 1 3.63 12.07 -5.24
C LEU A 1 3.16 11.56 -3.91
N ASP A 2 2.00 11.99 -3.46
CA ASP A 2 1.45 11.56 -2.17
C ASP A 2 0.61 10.32 -2.40
N ILE A 3 1.25 9.14 -2.47
CA ILE A 3 0.59 7.89 -2.81
C ILE A 3 0.48 7.00 -1.56
N VAL A 4 -0.74 6.57 -1.26
CA VAL A 4 -1.04 5.55 -0.25
C VAL A 4 -1.26 4.22 -0.96
N HIS A 5 -0.45 3.21 -0.68
CA HIS A 5 -0.53 1.91 -1.39
C HIS A 5 -1.77 1.08 -1.01
N ARG A 6 -2.20 1.14 0.25
CA ARG A 6 -3.38 0.44 0.82
C ARG A 6 -3.40 -1.09 0.74
N ASP A 7 -2.31 -1.74 0.29
CA ASP A 7 -2.17 -3.21 0.29
C ASP A 7 -0.71 -3.63 0.46
N VAL A 8 -0.05 -3.08 1.49
CA VAL A 8 1.32 -3.46 1.82
C VAL A 8 1.30 -4.82 2.52
N LYS A 9 1.86 -5.83 1.87
CA LYS A 9 2.00 -7.21 2.35
C LYS A 9 3.27 -7.82 1.77
N LEU A 10 3.68 -8.96 2.32
CA LEU A 10 4.90 -9.66 1.87
C LEU A 10 4.81 -10.06 0.39
N ASP A 11 3.64 -10.48 -0.08
CA ASP A 11 3.41 -10.84 -1.50
C ASP A 11 3.70 -9.67 -2.47
N ASN A 12 3.57 -8.44 -1.99
CA ASN A 12 3.80 -7.22 -2.77
C ASN A 12 5.22 -6.64 -2.60
N ILE A 13 6.08 -7.29 -1.80
CA ILE A 13 7.49 -6.90 -1.63
C ILE A 13 8.34 -7.86 -2.45
N LEU A 14 8.73 -7.43 -3.64
CA LEU A 14 9.59 -8.18 -4.53
C LEU A 14 11.06 -8.00 -4.14
N MET A 15 11.86 -9.02 -4.35
CA MET A 15 13.30 -9.01 -4.08
C MET A 15 14.09 -9.23 -5.38
N THR A 16 15.17 -8.47 -5.55
CA THR A 16 16.14 -8.68 -6.64
C THR A 16 17.54 -8.73 -6.08
N ASN A 17 18.27 -9.79 -6.44
CA ASN A 17 19.69 -9.94 -6.12
C ASN A 17 20.51 -9.47 -7.31
N TYR A 18 21.59 -8.74 -7.04
CA TYR A 18 22.51 -8.25 -8.06
C TYR A 18 23.82 -9.05 -8.05
N PRO A 19 24.60 -9.03 -9.15
CA PRO A 19 25.88 -9.73 -9.24
C PRO A 19 26.90 -9.31 -8.16
N ASP A 20 26.78 -8.10 -7.63
CA ASP A 20 27.61 -7.56 -6.54
C ASP A 20 27.14 -7.99 -5.15
N GLN A 21 26.22 -8.96 -5.06
CA GLN A 21 25.59 -9.47 -3.83
C GLN A 21 24.68 -8.46 -3.12
N SER A 22 24.44 -7.29 -3.69
CA SER A 22 23.44 -6.37 -3.16
C SER A 22 22.03 -6.91 -3.37
N VAL A 23 21.16 -6.60 -2.42
CA VAL A 23 19.73 -6.95 -2.46
C VAL A 23 18.93 -5.67 -2.51
N THR A 24 18.00 -5.56 -3.46
CA THR A 24 17.02 -4.46 -3.49
C THR A 24 15.62 -5.04 -3.34
N LEU A 25 14.86 -4.42 -2.43
CA LEU A 25 13.43 -4.66 -2.32
C LEU A 25 12.67 -3.65 -3.19
N LYS A 26 11.60 -4.11 -3.83
CA LYS A 26 10.72 -3.32 -4.68
C LYS A 26 9.28 -3.56 -4.26
N LEU A 27 8.57 -2.47 -3.97
CA LEU A 27 7.13 -2.54 -3.74
C LEU A 27 6.41 -2.65 -5.09
N ALA A 28 5.45 -3.57 -5.18
CA ALA A 28 4.66 -3.85 -6.37
C ALA A 28 3.16 -3.84 -6.07
N ASP A 29 2.36 -3.86 -7.14
CA ASP A 29 0.89 -3.89 -7.09
C ASP A 29 0.22 -2.64 -6.49
N PHE A 30 0.24 -1.56 -7.28
CA PHE A 30 -0.46 -0.32 -6.96
C PHE A 30 -1.95 -0.34 -7.34
N GLY A 31 -2.56 -1.52 -7.55
CA GLY A 31 -3.95 -1.65 -7.99
C GLY A 31 -4.97 -1.06 -7.01
N LEU A 32 -4.61 -1.02 -5.72
CA LEU A 32 -5.40 -0.39 -4.66
C LEU A 32 -4.85 0.98 -4.22
N ALA A 33 -3.81 1.49 -4.87
CA ALA A 33 -3.17 2.72 -4.45
C ALA A 33 -4.09 3.95 -4.65
N LEU A 34 -3.91 4.96 -3.82
CA LEU A 34 -4.61 6.24 -3.88
C LEU A 34 -3.61 7.38 -3.93
N CYS A 35 -3.74 8.28 -4.91
CA CYS A 35 -3.01 9.55 -4.90
C CYS A 35 -3.80 10.59 -4.10
N LEU A 36 -3.19 11.10 -3.03
CA LEU A 36 -3.69 12.21 -2.27
C LEU A 36 -3.44 13.50 -3.06
N SER A 37 -4.44 14.37 -3.00
CA SER A 37 -4.47 15.70 -3.59
C SER A 37 -5.52 16.50 -2.83
N ASP A 38 -5.53 17.82 -3.01
CA ASP A 38 -6.52 18.70 -2.39
C ASP A 38 -7.97 18.35 -2.77
N GLN A 39 -8.18 17.58 -3.85
CA GLN A 39 -9.48 17.12 -4.32
C GLN A 39 -9.83 15.70 -3.88
N THR A 40 -8.93 14.98 -3.20
CA THR A 40 -9.17 13.60 -2.77
C THR A 40 -10.25 13.59 -1.68
N PRO A 41 -11.36 12.84 -1.86
CA PRO A 41 -12.41 12.78 -0.86
C PRO A 41 -11.86 12.31 0.50
N ILE A 42 -12.28 12.96 1.59
CA ILE A 42 -11.88 12.63 2.97
C ILE A 42 -12.09 11.13 3.24
N VAL A 43 -13.25 10.59 2.87
CA VAL A 43 -13.58 9.15 2.97
C VAL A 43 -12.59 8.24 2.24
N ALA A 44 -12.06 8.66 1.10
CA ALA A 44 -11.04 7.89 0.39
C ALA A 44 -9.68 8.00 1.09
N ALA A 45 -9.36 9.16 1.67
CA ALA A 45 -8.09 9.45 2.33
C ALA A 45 -7.96 8.81 3.73
N HIS A 46 -9.07 8.63 4.46
CA HIS A 46 -9.06 8.12 5.85
C HIS A 46 -9.11 6.59 5.96
N GLY A 47 -9.17 5.88 4.82
CA GLY A 47 -9.24 4.41 4.85
C GLY A 47 -10.64 3.84 5.10
N ASP A 48 -11.68 4.68 5.07
CA ASP A 48 -13.08 4.27 5.31
C ASP A 48 -13.63 3.30 4.24
N ASN A 49 -12.97 3.21 3.09
CA ASN A 49 -13.24 2.18 2.08
C ASN A 49 -12.43 0.92 2.40
N LEU A 50 -13.10 -0.08 2.97
CA LEU A 50 -12.53 -1.39 3.29
C LEU A 50 -11.82 -1.99 2.05
N CYS A 51 -10.49 -2.00 2.05
CA CYS A 51 -9.67 -2.53 0.96
C CYS A 51 -8.29 -2.97 1.47
N GLY A 52 -7.65 -3.86 0.71
CA GLY A 52 -6.38 -4.50 1.06
C GLY A 52 -6.56 -5.95 1.54
N THR A 53 -5.54 -6.48 2.22
CA THR A 53 -5.53 -7.86 2.70
C THR A 53 -5.80 -7.91 4.21
N PRO A 54 -6.88 -8.57 4.70
CA PRO A 54 -7.37 -8.44 6.08
C PRO A 54 -6.34 -8.64 7.19
N MET A 55 -5.41 -9.58 7.02
CA MET A 55 -4.37 -9.86 8.01
C MET A 55 -3.29 -8.76 8.12
N TYR A 56 -3.22 -7.86 7.15
CA TYR A 56 -2.26 -6.77 7.06
C TYR A 56 -2.90 -5.38 7.21
N MET A 57 -4.23 -5.32 7.33
CA MET A 57 -4.95 -4.06 7.50
C MET A 57 -4.75 -3.50 8.92
N ALA A 58 -4.67 -2.18 9.02
CA ALA A 58 -4.67 -1.47 10.28
C ALA A 58 -6.05 -1.57 10.96
N PRO A 59 -6.12 -1.58 12.31
CA PRO A 59 -7.38 -1.77 13.03
C PRO A 59 -8.45 -0.73 12.69
N GLU A 60 -8.08 0.53 12.49
CA GLU A 60 -8.98 1.62 12.09
C GLU A 60 -9.60 1.43 10.70
N VAL A 61 -8.98 0.63 9.82
CA VAL A 61 -9.54 0.30 8.49
C VAL A 61 -10.60 -0.80 8.60
N ILE A 62 -10.49 -1.67 9.61
CA ILE A 62 -11.42 -2.78 9.85
C ILE A 62 -12.57 -2.37 10.79
N GLN A 63 -12.28 -1.51 11.76
CA GLN A 63 -13.19 -1.08 12.82
C GLN A 63 -13.40 0.42 12.71
N ASN A 64 -14.49 0.80 12.02
CA ASN A 64 -15.02 2.16 12.01
C ASN A 64 -15.99 2.39 13.17
#